data_AF-A0A843C1Z7-F1
#
_entry.id   AF-A0A843C1Z7-F1
#
_cell.length_a   1.000
_cell.length_b   1.000
_cell.length_c   1.000
_cell.angle_alpha   90.00
_cell.angle_beta   90.00
_cell.angle_gamma   90.00
#
_symmetry.space_group_name_H-M   'P 1'
#
loop_
_entity.id
_entity.type
_entity.pdbx_description
1 polymer ?
#
loop_
_entity_poly.entity_id
_entity_poly.type
_entity_poly.pdbx_seq_one_letter_code
_entity_poly.pdbx_strand_id
1 'polypeptide(L)'
;MEIEKTQEYIAVHGDFNVLSSAVYNGGFVKAKTILNVTVSNDFNENAIALFDSFAKEEGLGELVGLMTAVKMENARIVEKEDVTAII
;
A
#
# COMPACT_ATOMS: atom_id res chain seq x y z
N MET A 1 12.32 -7.25 4.88
CA MET A 1 11.09 -6.90 4.15
C MET A 1 10.22 -8.13 4.15
N GLU A 2 8.97 -7.99 4.54
CA GLU A 2 7.94 -9.03 4.49
C GLU A 2 6.81 -8.53 3.58
N ILE A 3 6.29 -9.39 2.70
CA ILE A 3 5.20 -9.03 1.80
C ILE A 3 4.01 -9.92 2.11
N GLU A 4 2.91 -9.27 2.47
CA GLU A 4 1.61 -9.88 2.63
C GLU A 4 0.75 -9.56 1.41
N LYS A 5 0.13 -10.59 0.83
CA LYS A 5 -0.76 -10.44 -0.33
C LYS A 5 -2.07 -11.18 -0.08
N THR A 6 -3.16 -10.44 -0.12
CA THR A 6 -4.53 -10.96 -0.03
C THR A 6 -5.28 -10.72 -1.34
N GLN A 7 -6.59 -11.00 -1.36
CA GLN A 7 -7.45 -10.60 -2.47
C GLN A 7 -7.76 -9.09 -2.45
N GLU A 8 -7.60 -8.45 -1.30
CA GLU A 8 -8.01 -7.07 -1.06
C GLU A 8 -6.84 -6.10 -1.08
N TYR A 9 -5.64 -6.54 -0.70
CA TYR A 9 -4.47 -5.65 -0.66
C TYR A 9 -3.14 -6.39 -0.85
N ILE A 10 -2.09 -5.58 -1.05
CA ILE A 10 -0.70 -5.96 -0.83
C ILE A 10 -0.12 -5.03 0.23
N ALA A 11 0.44 -5.59 1.29
CA ALA A 11 1.16 -4.87 2.33
C ALA A 11 2.63 -5.27 2.31
N VAL A 12 3.51 -4.28 2.38
CA VAL A 12 4.96 -4.48 2.45
C VAL A 12 5.45 -3.91 3.77
N HIS A 13 5.97 -4.79 4.63
CA HIS A 13 6.45 -4.43 5.96
C HIS A 13 7.97 -4.38 6.01
N GLY A 14 8.49 -3.39 6.72
CA GLY A 14 9.92 -3.13 6.88
C GLY A 14 10.18 -1.66 7.18
N ASP A 15 11.44 -1.29 7.41
CA ASP A 15 11.81 0.10 7.67
C ASP A 15 12.20 0.81 6.37
N PHE A 16 11.38 1.75 5.91
CA PHE A 16 11.55 2.44 4.63
C PHE A 16 11.74 3.95 4.81
N ASN A 17 12.63 4.52 3.99
CA ASN A 17 12.54 5.94 3.62
C ASN A 17 11.81 6.00 2.28
N VAL A 18 10.59 6.51 2.29
CA VAL A 18 9.70 6.52 1.14
C VAL A 18 9.69 7.91 0.53
N LEU A 19 9.85 8.01 -0.79
CA LEU A 19 9.51 9.19 -1.57
C LEU A 19 8.37 8.80 -2.52
N SER A 20 7.14 9.24 -2.23
CA SER A 20 5.97 8.84 -3.03
C SER A 20 4.98 9.97 -3.23
N SER A 21 4.19 9.88 -4.31
CA SER A 21 2.96 10.65 -4.50
C SER A 21 1.73 9.87 -4.03
N ALA A 22 1.90 8.98 -3.04
CA ALA A 22 0.82 8.15 -2.53
C ALA A 22 -0.33 9.00 -1.97
N VAL A 23 -1.55 8.48 -2.07
CA VAL A 23 -2.76 9.21 -1.65
C VAL A 23 -2.76 9.42 -0.14
N TYR A 24 -2.25 8.46 0.62
CA TYR A 24 -2.20 8.51 2.08
C TYR A 24 -0.77 8.59 2.58
N ASN A 25 -0.48 9.63 3.39
CA ASN A 25 0.83 9.92 3.97
C ASN A 25 2.01 9.90 2.97
N GLY A 26 1.76 10.31 1.72
CA GLY A 26 2.82 10.48 0.71
C GLY A 26 3.81 11.59 1.06
N GLY A 27 4.81 11.78 0.19
CA GLY A 27 5.94 12.70 0.38
C GLY A 27 7.24 11.96 0.68
N PHE A 28 8.23 12.68 1.24
CA PHE A 28 9.48 12.10 1.73
C PHE A 28 9.35 11.80 3.24
N VAL A 29 9.02 10.57 3.58
CA VAL A 29 8.64 10.14 4.94
C VAL A 29 9.30 8.83 5.33
N LYS A 30 9.31 8.53 6.63
CA LYS A 30 9.59 7.18 7.12
C LYS A 30 8.29 6.38 7.17
N ALA A 31 8.36 5.12 6.76
CA ALA A 31 7.23 4.22 6.80
C ALA A 31 7.65 2.84 7.29
N LYS A 32 6.77 2.19 8.06
CA LYS A 32 6.87 0.78 8.44
C LYS A 32 6.07 -0.14 7.56
N THR A 33 5.09 0.42 6.84
CA THR A 33 4.23 -0.33 5.94
C THR A 33 3.91 0.51 4.72
N ILE A 34 4.06 -0.10 3.55
CA ILE A 34 3.56 0.41 2.27
C ILE A 34 2.38 -0.49 1.89
N LEU A 35 1.20 0.09 1.77
CA LEU A 35 -0.04 -0.64 1.52
C LEU A 35 -0.64 -0.22 0.18
N ASN A 36 -1.02 -1.19 -0.64
CA ASN A 36 -1.80 -0.96 -1.84
C ASN A 36 -3.14 -1.68 -1.73
N VAL A 37 -4.23 -0.93 -1.58
CA VAL A 37 -5.58 -1.47 -1.39
C VAL A 37 -6.34 -1.52 -2.71
N THR A 38 -7.06 -2.61 -2.94
CA THR A 38 -7.99 -2.72 -4.08
C THR A 38 -9.25 -1.95 -3.75
N VAL A 39 -9.66 -1.06 -4.65
CA VAL A 39 -10.93 -0.34 -4.58
C VAL A 39 -11.80 -0.68 -5.79
N SER A 40 -13.09 -0.34 -5.74
CA SER A 40 -13.96 -0.53 -6.90
C SER A 40 -13.59 0.42 -8.05
N ASN A 41 -13.97 0.06 -9.28
CA ASN A 41 -13.72 0.92 -10.46
C ASN A 41 -14.45 2.28 -10.38
N ASP A 42 -15.51 2.36 -9.58
CA ASP A 42 -16.35 3.52 -9.36
C ASP A 42 -16.15 4.14 -7.98
N PHE A 43 -15.01 3.86 -7.33
CA PHE A 43 -14.70 4.33 -5.98
C PHE A 43 -14.90 5.85 -5.88
N ASN A 44 -15.83 6.24 -5.00
CA ASN A 44 -16.22 7.62 -4.76
C ASN A 44 -16.21 7.99 -3.27
N GLU A 45 -15.65 7.12 -2.44
CA GLU A 45 -15.58 7.30 -1.00
C GLU A 45 -14.35 8.13 -0.58
N ASN A 46 -14.24 8.42 0.72
CA ASN A 46 -13.10 9.16 1.26
C ASN A 46 -11.90 8.22 1.46
N ALA A 47 -10.92 8.34 0.56
CA ALA A 47 -9.65 7.61 0.61
C ALA A 47 -8.95 7.66 1.97
N ILE A 48 -8.87 8.84 2.60
CA ILE A 48 -8.16 9.01 3.88
C ILE A 48 -8.89 8.26 4.99
N ALA A 49 -10.22 8.34 5.03
CA ALA A 49 -11.03 7.63 6.02
C ALA A 49 -10.94 6.11 5.89
N LEU A 50 -10.81 5.60 4.66
CA LEU A 50 -10.58 4.18 4.38
C LEU A 50 -9.24 3.73 4.99
N PHE A 51 -8.15 4.46 4.75
CA PHE A 51 -6.85 4.12 5.31
C PHE A 51 -6.77 4.30 6.83
N ASP A 52 -7.38 5.34 7.39
CA ASP A 52 -7.43 5.52 8.86
C ASP A 52 -8.15 4.36 9.54
N SER A 53 -9.24 3.87 8.94
CA SER A 53 -9.97 2.70 9.44
C SER A 53 -9.11 1.44 9.34
N PHE A 54 -8.51 1.18 8.17
CA PHE A 54 -7.66 0.02 7.94
C PHE A 54 -6.45 0.00 8.89
N ALA A 55 -5.75 1.14 9.02
CA ALA A 55 -4.60 1.26 9.91
C ALA A 55 -4.98 1.00 11.38
N LYS A 56 -6.18 1.42 11.80
CA LYS A 56 -6.68 1.19 13.15
C LYS A 56 -7.06 -0.27 13.39
N GLU A 57 -7.73 -0.91 12.44
CA GLU A 57 -8.15 -2.31 12.53
C GLU A 57 -6.96 -3.27 12.59
N GLU A 58 -5.95 -3.03 11.74
CA GLU A 58 -4.74 -3.85 11.64
C GLU A 58 -3.62 -3.41 12.60
N GLY A 59 -3.82 -2.34 13.37
CA GLY A 59 -2.83 -1.82 14.31
C GLY A 59 -1.55 -1.30 13.63
N LEU A 60 -1.66 -0.80 12.40
CA LEU A 60 -0.55 -0.32 11.59
C LEU A 60 -0.21 1.14 11.91
N GLY A 61 1.05 1.41 12.22
CA GLY A 61 1.61 2.76 12.36
C GLY A 61 2.62 3.08 11.25
N GLU A 62 2.83 4.36 10.96
CA GLU A 62 3.78 4.82 9.92
C GLU A 62 3.49 4.20 8.53
N LEU A 63 2.25 4.37 8.08
CA LEU A 63 1.69 3.78 6.86
C LEU A 63 1.76 4.76 5.70
N VAL A 64 2.20 4.29 4.53
CA VAL A 64 2.02 4.95 3.21
C VAL A 64 1.02 4.15 2.39
N GLY A 65 -0.03 4.79 1.88
CA GLY A 65 -1.17 4.10 1.25
C GLY A 65 -1.38 4.48 -0.22
N LEU A 66 -1.38 3.47 -1.07
CA LEU A 66 -1.78 3.49 -2.48
C LEU A 66 -3.12 2.77 -2.66
N MET A 67 -3.80 3.09 -3.74
CA MET A 67 -5.02 2.39 -4.14
C MET A 67 -5.00 2.03 -5.61
N THR A 68 -5.67 0.94 -5.95
CA THR A 68 -5.80 0.47 -7.32
C THR A 68 -7.17 -0.14 -7.56
N ALA A 69 -7.75 0.07 -8.74
CA ALA A 69 -8.95 -0.65 -9.17
C ALA A 69 -8.63 -1.99 -9.84
N VAL A 70 -7.35 -2.28 -10.06
CA VAL A 70 -6.89 -3.55 -10.65
C VAL A 70 -6.98 -4.65 -9.61
N LYS A 71 -7.61 -5.77 -9.97
CA LYS A 71 -7.69 -6.95 -9.11
C LYS A 71 -6.30 -7.47 -8.72
N MET A 72 -6.09 -7.77 -7.44
CA MET A 72 -4.79 -8.23 -6.91
C MET A 72 -4.29 -9.55 -7.51
N GLU A 73 -5.17 -10.37 -8.10
CA GLU A 73 -4.76 -11.55 -8.88
C GLU A 73 -3.81 -11.20 -10.05
N ASN A 74 -3.95 -9.98 -10.59
CA ASN A 74 -3.12 -9.48 -11.67
C ASN A 74 -1.80 -8.87 -11.18
N ALA A 75 -1.71 -8.53 -9.89
CA ALA A 75 -0.49 -7.94 -9.33
C ALA A 75 0.68 -8.94 -9.40
N ARG A 76 1.86 -8.42 -9.72
CA ARG A 76 3.13 -9.12 -9.86
C ARG A 76 4.17 -8.47 -8.96
N ILE A 77 4.97 -9.30 -8.33
CA ILE A 77 6.16 -8.87 -7.59
C ILE A 77 7.35 -9.34 -8.44
N VAL A 78 8.16 -8.40 -8.89
CA VAL A 78 9.32 -8.65 -9.75
C VAL A 78 10.56 -8.15 -9.02
N GLU A 79 11.52 -9.05 -8.82
CA GLU A 79 12.80 -8.73 -8.20
C GLU A 79 13.91 -8.78 -9.26
N LYS A 80 14.68 -7.71 -9.37
CA LYS A 80 15.85 -7.63 -10.24
C LYS A 80 16.93 -6.78 -9.59
N GLU A 81 18.08 -7.40 -9.32
CA GLU A 81 19.19 -6.76 -8.61
C GLU A 81 18.70 -6.17 -7.28
N ASP A 82 18.94 -4.88 -7.05
CA ASP A 82 18.52 -4.17 -5.83
C ASP A 82 17.11 -3.55 -5.93
N VAL A 83 16.35 -3.92 -6.98
CA VAL A 83 15.02 -3.35 -7.26
C VAL A 83 13.94 -4.43 -7.11
N THR A 84 13.02 -4.20 -6.17
CA THR A 84 11.75 -4.91 -6.09
C THR A 84 10.65 -4.01 -6.63
N ALA A 85 9.95 -4.46 -7.67
CA ALA A 85 8.80 -3.78 -8.25
C ALA A 85 7.52 -4.57 -7.93
N ILE A 86 6.49 -3.86 -7.48
CA ILE A 86 5.14 -4.39 -7.28
C ILE A 86 4.25 -3.68 -8.30
N ILE A 87 3.73 -4.43 -9.27
CA ILE A 87 3.04 -3.92 -10.47
C ILE A 87 1.69 -4.61 -10.62
#